data_AF-A0A285GEQ8-F1
#
_entry.id   AF-A0A285GEQ8-F1
#
_cell.length_a   1.000
_cell.length_b   1.000
_cell.length_c   1.000
_cell.angle_alpha   90.00
_cell.angle_beta   90.00
_cell.angle_gamma   90.00
#
_symmetry.space_group_name_H-M   'P 1'
#
loop_
_entity.id
_entity.type
_entity.pdbx_description
1 polymer ?
#
loop_
_entity_poly.entity_id
_entity_poly.type
_entity_poly.pdbx_seq_one_letter_code
_entity_poly.pdbx_strand_id
1 'polypeptide(L)' 'MKIKCRYCGEINSSSQEYCQKCSGKLFENYRGRSIIEYNPIYSGIIQVLPWL' A
#
# COMPACT_ATOMS: atom_id res chain seq x y z
N MET A 1 15.86 2.55 9.37
CA MET A 1 14.67 3.40 9.13
C MET A 1 13.72 3.22 10.33
N LYS A 2 12.96 4.25 10.71
CA LYS A 2 12.04 4.21 11.87
C LYS A 2 10.62 4.54 11.42
N ILE A 3 9.61 3.98 12.09
CA ILE A 3 8.18 4.24 11.84
C ILE A 3 7.50 4.64 13.14
N LYS A 4 6.60 5.64 13.06
CA LYS A 4 5.77 6.06 14.20
C LYS A 4 4.48 5.25 14.22
N CYS A 5 4.15 4.64 15.36
CA CYS A 5 2.89 3.93 15.53
C CYS A 5 1.72 4.92 15.45
N ARG A 6 0.76 4.66 14.55
CA ARG A 6 -0.45 5.49 14.39
C ARG A 6 -1.40 5.44 15.59
N TYR A 7 -1.29 4.41 16.43
CA TYR A 7 -2.20 4.20 17.56
C TYR A 7 -1.71 4.85 18.86
N CYS A 8 -0.40 4.79 19.14
CA CYS A 8 0.14 5.26 20.43
C CYS A 8 1.33 6.21 20.30
N GLY A 9 1.78 6.52 19.07
CA GLY A 9 2.88 7.45 18.81
C GLY A 9 4.28 6.91 19.06
N GLU A 10 4.43 5.67 19.53
CA GLU A 10 5.74 5.04 19.78
C GLU A 10 6.58 4.93 18.51
N ILE A 11 7.88 5.18 18.62
CA ILE A 11 8.81 5.04 17.49
C ILE A 11 9.36 3.62 17.48
N ASN A 12 9.09 2.90 16.40
CA ASN A 12 9.45 1.49 16.22
C ASN A 12 10.45 1.33 15.07
N SER A 13 11.14 0.19 15.04
CA SER A 13 11.95 -0.21 13.89
C SER A 13 11.03 -0.48 12.70
N SER A 14 11.43 -0.04 11.50
CA SER A 14 10.68 -0.34 10.28
C SER A 14 10.64 -1.83 9.91
N SER A 15 11.43 -2.67 10.59
CA SER A 15 11.40 -4.14 10.45
C SER A 15 10.38 -4.83 11.35
N GLN A 16 9.77 -4.11 12.31
CA GLN A 16 8.78 -4.68 13.23
C GLN A 16 7.40 -4.69 12.59
N GLU A 17 6.70 -5.83 12.68
CA GLU A 17 5.31 -5.94 12.22
C GLU A 17 4.32 -5.30 13.20
N TYR A 18 4.65 -5.30 14.50
CA TYR A 18 3.81 -4.84 15.59
C TYR A 18 4.53 -3.83 16.48
N CYS A 19 3.76 -2.89 17.03
CA CYS A 19 4.24 -1.87 17.94
C CYS A 19 4.68 -2.51 19.26
N GLN A 20 5.91 -2.23 19.68
CA GLN A 20 6.48 -2.76 20.94
C GLN A 20 5.71 -2.31 22.19
N LYS A 21 4.97 -1.20 22.11
CA LYS A 21 4.26 -0.61 23.25
C LYS A 21 2.80 -1.04 23.36
N CYS A 22 2.09 -1.10 22.25
CA CYS A 22 0.63 -1.31 22.24
C CYS A 22 0.19 -2.50 21.40
N SER A 23 1.13 -3.26 20.83
CA SER A 23 0.88 -4.40 19.95
C SER A 23 0.07 -4.08 18.68
N GLY A 24 -0.14 -2.80 18.39
CA GLY A 24 -0.82 -2.34 17.18
C GLY A 24 0.00 -2.67 15.94
N LYS A 25 -0.64 -3.18 14.89
CA LYS A 25 0.02 -3.54 13.64
C LYS A 25 0.60 -2.29 12.98
N LEU A 26 1.91 -2.28 12.74
CA LEU A 26 2.65 -1.13 12.18
C LEU A 26 2.51 -1.04 10.66
N PHE A 27 2.37 -2.20 10.01
CA PHE A 27 2.20 -2.32 8.58
C PHE A 27 0.97 -3.19 8.28
N GLU A 28 -0.04 -2.64 7.64
CA GLU A 28 -0.83 -3.47 6.72
C GLU A 28 0.13 -3.82 5.59
N ASN A 29 0.47 -5.11 5.48
CA ASN A 29 1.30 -5.61 4.40
C ASN A 29 0.73 -5.10 3.05
N TYR A 30 1.31 -4.04 2.49
CA TYR A 30 1.23 -3.73 1.07
C TYR A 30 2.07 -4.76 0.28
N ARG A 31 1.99 -6.06 0.62
CA ARG A 31 2.58 -7.17 -0.15
C ARG A 31 1.82 -7.41 -1.46
N GLY A 32 1.48 -6.35 -2.19
CA GLY A 32 0.77 -6.51 -3.46
C GLY A 32 0.07 -5.29 -4.04
N ARG A 33 0.31 -4.06 -3.55
CA ARG A 33 -0.02 -2.87 -4.36
C ARG A 33 1.26 -2.19 -4.78
N SER A 34 1.77 -2.63 -5.92
CA SER A 34 2.16 -1.63 -6.91
C SER A 34 0.97 -0.69 -7.03
N ILE A 35 1.08 0.52 -6.52
CA ILE A 35 0.22 1.62 -6.91
C ILE A 35 0.54 1.91 -8.39
N ILE A 36 0.12 1.01 -9.28
CA ILE A 36 -0.50 1.47 -10.51
C ILE A 36 -1.78 2.14 -10.01
N GLU A 37 -1.78 3.46 -9.98
CA GLU A 37 -3.00 4.24 -9.90
C GLU A 37 -4.00 3.61 -10.86
N TYR A 38 -5.02 2.95 -10.31
CA TYR A 38 -6.16 2.58 -11.12
C TYR A 38 -6.80 3.89 -11.56
N ASN A 39 -6.56 4.27 -12.82
CA ASN A 39 -7.22 5.39 -13.45
C ASN A 39 -8.43 4.86 -14.24
N PRO A 40 -9.68 5.02 -13.73
CA PRO A 40 -10.88 4.51 -14.39
C PRO A 40 -11.16 5.13 -15.77
N ILE A 41 -10.45 6.19 -16.16
CA ILE A 41 -10.59 6.82 -17.48
C ILE A 41 -10.13 5.87 -18.60
N TYR A 42 -9.16 4.99 -18.35
CA TYR A 42 -8.66 4.04 -19.35
C TYR A 42 -9.44 2.72 -19.41
N SER A 43 -10.53 2.57 -18.65
CA SER A 43 -11.48 1.46 -18.79
C SER A 43 -12.47 1.73 -19.94
N GLY A 44 -11.96 2.26 -21.05
CA GLY A 44 -12.71 2.67 -22.23
C GLY A 44 -12.22 1.92 -23.47
N ILE A 45 -13.14 1.23 -24.11
CA ILE A 45 -12.99 0.36 -25.27
C ILE A 45 -12.38 1.14 -26.45
N ILE A 46 -11.16 0.81 -26.87
CA ILE A 46 -10.74 0.94 -28.28
C ILE A 46 -9.84 -0.27 -28.61
N GLN A 47 -10.45 -1.42 -28.91
CA GLN A 47 -9.83 -2.33 -29.85
C GLN A 47 -9.90 -1.64 -31.22
N VAL A 48 -8.84 -0.95 -31.61
CA VAL A 48 -8.58 -0.73 -33.03
C VAL A 48 -8.36 -2.12 -33.62
N LEU A 49 -9.38 -2.64 -34.31
CA LEU A 49 -9.22 -3.81 -35.17
C LEU A 49 -8.15 -3.47 -36.21
N PRO A 50 -7.00 -4.15 -36.24
CA PRO A 50 -6.15 -4.07 -37.40
C PRO A 50 -6.83 -4.93 -38.47
N TRP A 51 -7.32 -4.26 -39.52
CA TRP A 51 -7.81 -4.80 -40.80
C TRP A 51 -9.26 -5.33 -40.83
N LEU A 52 -10.17 -4.45 -41.26
CA LEU A 52 -11.30 -4.73 -42.16
C LEU A 52 -11.73 -3.42 -42.85
#